data_AF-A0A8T6V053-F1
#
_entry.id   AF-A0A8T6V053-F1
#
_cell.length_a   1.000
_cell.length_b   1.000
_cell.length_c   1.000
_cell.angle_alpha   90.00
_cell.angle_beta   90.00
_cell.angle_gamma   90.00
#
_symmetry.space_group_name_H-M   'P 1'
#
loop_
_entity.id
_entity.type
_entity.pdbx_description
1 polymer ?
#
loop_
_entity_poly.entity_id
_entity_poly.type
_entity_poly.pdbx_seq_one_letter_code
_entity_poly.pdbx_strand_id
1 'polypeptide(L)'
;TKLFVASTYSKKEIFSNVEPDLVIFHANELVTMNTKYGAPRIREDMSELAIINDGAIAVKDDMIVYVGTTDELMSKFEFGKILTKIDATNNLVT
;
A
#
# COMPACT_ATOMS: atom_id res chain seq x y z
N THR A 1 19.57 24.42 -20.33
CA THR A 1 19.66 23.96 -18.93
C THR A 1 18.27 23.68 -18.41
N LYS A 2 17.81 22.43 -18.46
CA LYS A 2 16.50 22.04 -17.91
C LYS A 2 16.69 21.85 -16.39
N LEU A 3 16.18 22.80 -15.63
CA LEU A 3 16.06 22.71 -14.18
C LEU A 3 15.01 21.61 -13.89
N PHE A 4 15.45 20.46 -13.39
CA PHE A 4 14.55 19.42 -12.90
C PHE A 4 13.95 19.91 -11.58
N VAL A 5 12.70 20.41 -11.64
CA VAL A 5 11.91 20.81 -10.47
C VAL A 5 11.35 19.53 -9.83
N ALA A 6 12.23 18.75 -9.19
CA ALA A 6 11.83 17.59 -8.40
C ALA A 6 11.29 17.98 -7.01
N SER A 7 11.35 19.27 -6.64
CA SER A 7 10.99 19.74 -5.30
C SER A 7 9.51 20.08 -5.11
N THR A 8 8.69 20.07 -6.17
CA THR A 8 7.29 20.54 -6.09
C THR A 8 6.27 19.41 -6.07
N TYR A 9 6.66 18.18 -6.38
CA TYR A 9 5.76 17.02 -6.26
C TYR A 9 5.92 16.41 -4.88
N SER A 10 4.81 16.34 -4.14
CA SER A 10 4.78 15.52 -2.93
C SER A 10 5.14 14.08 -3.31
N LYS A 11 5.92 13.38 -2.51
CA LYS A 11 6.28 11.97 -2.73
C LYS A 11 5.04 11.11 -3.07
N LYS A 12 3.88 11.49 -2.55
CA LYS A 12 2.56 10.90 -2.81
C LYS A 12 2.06 11.04 -4.27
N GLU A 13 2.39 12.13 -4.96
CA GLU A 13 1.98 12.40 -6.35
C GLU A 13 2.87 11.71 -7.39
N ILE A 14 4.11 11.37 -7.04
CA ILE A 14 5.01 10.66 -7.94
C ILE A 14 4.58 9.18 -8.08
N PHE A 15 4.09 8.58 -7.00
CA PHE A 15 3.59 7.19 -7.00
C PHE A 15 2.14 7.04 -7.47
N SER A 16 1.40 8.13 -7.71
CA SER A 16 0.02 8.06 -8.18
C SER A 16 -0.12 7.82 -9.68
N ASN A 17 0.99 7.81 -10.43
CA ASN A 17 0.96 7.77 -11.90
C ASN A 17 1.70 6.55 -12.50
N VAL A 18 1.96 5.52 -11.70
CA VAL A 18 2.65 4.32 -12.17
C VAL A 18 1.83 3.09 -11.77
N GLU A 19 1.43 2.31 -12.77
CA GLU A 19 0.73 1.04 -12.56
C GLU A 19 1.65 0.06 -11.81
N PRO A 20 1.17 -0.58 -10.73
CA PRO A 20 1.96 -1.51 -9.94
C PRO A 20 2.30 -2.77 -10.73
N ASP A 21 3.40 -3.40 -10.37
CA ASP A 21 3.87 -4.65 -10.98
C ASP A 21 3.19 -5.87 -10.32
N LEU A 22 2.92 -5.73 -9.01
CA LEU A 22 2.31 -6.75 -8.15
C LEU A 22 1.23 -6.13 -7.27
N VAL A 23 0.12 -6.84 -7.13
CA VAL A 23 -0.87 -6.59 -6.08
C VAL A 23 -1.20 -7.87 -5.33
N ILE A 24 -1.38 -7.72 -4.02
CA ILE A 24 -1.96 -8.73 -3.13
C ILE A 24 -3.28 -8.13 -2.65
N PHE A 25 -4.39 -8.83 -2.84
CA PHE A 25 -5.74 -8.31 -2.57
C PHE A 25 -6.60 -9.38 -1.90
N HIS A 26 -7.70 -8.99 -1.27
CA HIS A 26 -8.56 -9.87 -0.47
C HIS A 26 -7.88 -10.55 0.72
N ALA A 27 -6.84 -9.94 1.31
CA ALA A 27 -6.32 -10.42 2.58
C ALA A 27 -7.43 -10.33 3.63
N ASN A 28 -7.78 -11.45 4.27
CA ASN A 28 -8.84 -11.47 5.28
C ASN A 28 -8.51 -10.45 6.39
N GLU A 29 -7.24 -10.43 6.79
CA GLU A 29 -6.65 -9.41 7.65
C GLU A 29 -5.29 -9.00 7.07
N LEU A 30 -5.10 -7.70 6.89
CA LEU A 30 -3.80 -7.10 6.60
C LEU A 30 -3.35 -6.32 7.84
N VAL A 31 -2.28 -6.78 8.47
CA VAL A 31 -1.74 -6.20 9.70
C VAL A 31 -0.46 -5.47 9.36
N THR A 32 -0.43 -4.16 9.53
CA THR A 32 0.79 -3.39 9.25
C THR A 32 1.42 -2.87 10.53
N MET A 33 2.75 -3.00 10.64
CA MET A 33 3.53 -2.32 11.68
C MET A 33 3.83 -0.86 11.31
N ASN A 34 2.87 -0.17 10.68
CA ASN A 34 3.06 1.23 10.33
C ASN A 34 2.98 2.09 11.61
N THR A 35 4.11 2.65 12.00
CA THR A 35 4.13 3.75 12.97
C THR A 35 3.65 5.01 12.26
N LYS A 36 2.37 5.37 12.45
CA LYS A 36 1.74 6.60 11.93
C LYS A 36 2.58 7.88 12.15
N TYR A 37 3.54 7.86 13.07
CA TYR A 37 4.41 8.97 13.45
C TYR A 37 5.91 8.65 13.55
N GLY A 38 6.38 7.51 13.01
CA GLY A 38 7.82 7.19 12.96
C GLY A 38 8.49 6.88 14.31
N ALA A 39 7.72 6.70 15.38
CA ALA A 39 8.21 6.31 16.70
C ALA A 39 7.69 4.89 17.07
N PRO A 40 8.46 4.07 17.78
CA PRO A 40 8.00 2.77 18.26
C PRO A 40 6.73 2.91 19.10
N ARG A 41 5.73 2.07 18.81
CA ARG A 41 4.51 1.98 19.63
C ARG A 41 4.84 1.34 20.98
N ILE A 42 4.34 1.92 22.07
CA ILE A 42 4.56 1.42 23.43
C ILE A 42 3.25 1.20 24.16
N ARG A 43 3.16 0.11 24.93
CA ARG A 43 2.02 -0.20 25.82
C ARG A 43 0.67 -0.14 25.09
N GLU A 44 -0.21 0.78 25.48
CA GLU A 44 -1.55 0.98 24.93
C GLU A 44 -1.50 1.28 23.43
N ASP A 45 -0.43 1.93 22.94
CA ASP A 45 -0.24 2.18 21.51
C ASP A 45 0.07 0.91 20.70
N MET A 46 0.48 -0.21 21.34
CA MET A 46 0.59 -1.52 20.68
C MET A 46 -0.77 -2.18 20.45
N SER A 47 -1.81 -1.78 21.20
CA SER A 47 -3.16 -2.34 21.04
C SER A 47 -3.87 -1.83 19.78
N GLU A 48 -3.42 -0.69 19.23
CA GLU A 48 -3.83 -0.21 17.92
C GLU A 48 -3.04 -0.88 16.79
N LEU A 49 -2.99 -2.22 16.74
CA LEU A 49 -2.63 -2.89 15.48
C LEU A 49 -3.58 -2.37 14.40
N ALA A 50 -3.03 -1.76 13.35
CA ALA A 50 -3.85 -1.28 12.25
C ALA A 50 -4.21 -2.48 11.38
N ILE A 51 -5.19 -3.25 11.84
CA ILE A 51 -5.81 -4.36 11.11
C ILE A 51 -6.70 -3.73 10.03
N ILE A 52 -6.45 -4.09 8.79
CA ILE A 52 -7.27 -3.73 7.64
C ILE A 52 -7.99 -5.01 7.19
N ASN A 53 -9.31 -5.05 7.37
CA ASN A 53 -10.13 -6.15 6.86
C ASN A 53 -10.27 -6.01 5.33
N ASP A 54 -10.26 -7.13 4.62
CA ASP A 54 -10.22 -7.14 3.15
C ASP A 54 -9.11 -6.23 2.61
N GLY A 55 -7.91 -6.45 3.16
CA GLY A 55 -6.75 -5.62 2.92
C GLY A 55 -6.05 -5.91 1.60
N ALA A 56 -5.37 -4.90 1.09
CA ALA A 56 -4.59 -4.99 -0.13
C ALA A 56 -3.30 -4.16 -0.10
N ILE A 57 -2.30 -4.65 -0.82
CA ILE A 57 -0.99 -4.01 -1.01
C ILE A 57 -0.72 -3.91 -2.51
N ALA A 58 -0.15 -2.78 -2.94
CA ALA A 58 0.41 -2.65 -4.28
C ALA A 58 1.92 -2.39 -4.21
N VAL A 59 2.68 -3.07 -5.06
CA VAL A 59 4.14 -2.98 -5.17
C VAL A 59 4.52 -2.52 -6.57
N LYS A 60 5.46 -1.59 -6.63
CA LYS A 60 6.09 -1.09 -7.85
C LYS A 60 7.59 -0.99 -7.63
N ASP A 61 8.39 -1.52 -8.55
CA ASP A 61 9.86 -1.43 -8.50
C ASP A 61 10.41 -1.81 -7.11
N ASP A 62 9.96 -2.95 -6.58
CA ASP A 62 10.30 -3.49 -5.26
C ASP A 62 9.91 -2.60 -4.05
N MET A 63 9.09 -1.56 -4.25
CA MET A 63 8.59 -0.68 -3.20
C MET A 63 7.08 -0.82 -3.01
N ILE A 64 6.63 -0.85 -1.76
CA ILE A 64 5.21 -0.71 -1.43
C ILE A 64 4.77 0.71 -1.76
N VAL A 65 3.88 0.85 -2.73
CA VAL A 65 3.32 2.14 -3.17
C VAL A 65 1.91 2.39 -2.65
N TYR A 66 1.28 1.35 -2.10
CA TYR A 66 -0.06 1.43 -1.53
C TYR A 66 -0.31 0.33 -0.49
N VAL A 67 -1.04 0.70 0.55
CA VAL A 67 -1.57 -0.16 1.62
C VAL A 67 -2.95 0.39 1.96
N GLY A 68 -3.98 -0.45 1.96
CA GLY A 68 -5.35 -0.05 2.27
C GLY A 68 -6.32 -1.20 2.03
N THR A 69 -7.58 -0.91 1.72
CA THR A 69 -8.55 -1.96 1.38
C THR A 69 -8.44 -2.39 -0.09
N THR A 70 -8.99 -3.57 -0.42
CA THR A 70 -9.11 -4.04 -1.80
C THR A 70 -9.93 -3.08 -2.65
N ASP A 71 -11.08 -2.61 -2.16
CA ASP A 71 -11.94 -1.67 -2.89
C ASP A 71 -11.23 -0.36 -3.25
N GLU A 72 -10.47 0.19 -2.31
CA GLU A 72 -9.67 1.41 -2.53
C GLU A 72 -8.55 1.16 -3.55
N LEU A 73 -7.89 -0.02 -3.52
CA LEU A 73 -6.90 -0.42 -4.52
C LEU A 73 -7.52 -0.46 -5.92
N MET A 74 -8.67 -1.12 -6.06
CA MET A 74 -9.39 -1.27 -7.33
C MET A 74 -9.86 0.07 -7.89
N SER A 75 -10.17 1.02 -7.03
CA SER A 75 -10.55 2.39 -7.41
C SER A 75 -9.36 3.23 -7.85
N LYS A 76 -8.15 2.89 -7.39
CA LYS A 76 -6.93 3.70 -7.56
C LYS A 76 -6.06 3.25 -8.73
N PHE A 77 -6.13 1.97 -9.11
CA PHE A 77 -5.29 1.39 -10.16
C PHE A 77 -6.13 0.64 -11.19
N GLU A 78 -5.67 0.61 -12.43
CA GLU A 78 -6.35 -0.17 -13.47
C GLU A 78 -5.99 -1.66 -13.30
N PHE A 79 -6.79 -2.39 -12.52
CA PHE A 79 -6.51 -3.78 -12.16
C PHE A 79 -6.18 -4.67 -13.37
N GLY A 80 -6.82 -4.43 -14.53
CA GLY A 80 -6.54 -5.14 -15.78
C GLY A 80 -5.10 -5.04 -16.28
N LYS A 81 -4.39 -3.95 -16.01
CA LYS A 81 -3.01 -3.67 -16.48
C LYS A 81 -1.92 -4.26 -15.60
N ILE A 82 -2.25 -4.68 -14.38
CA ILE A 82 -1.29 -5.16 -13.38
C ILE A 82 -0.78 -6.54 -13.78
N LEU A 83 0.55 -6.72 -13.80
CA LEU A 83 1.18 -7.95 -14.30
C LEU A 83 0.92 -9.14 -13.37
N THR A 84 1.14 -8.96 -12.07
CA THR A 84 1.02 -10.03 -11.08
C THR A 84 -0.08 -9.71 -10.07
N LYS A 85 -0.97 -10.67 -9.87
CA LYS A 85 -2.13 -10.55 -8.97
C LYS A 85 -2.16 -11.77 -8.06
N ILE A 86 -2.24 -11.54 -6.76
CA ILE A 86 -2.33 -12.59 -5.75
C ILE A 86 -3.60 -12.36 -4.95
N ASP A 87 -4.55 -13.28 -5.08
CA ASP A 87 -5.74 -13.33 -4.21
C ASP A 87 -5.34 -13.98 -2.88
N ALA A 88 -5.48 -13.24 -1.79
CA ALA A 88 -5.14 -13.63 -0.43
C ALA A 88 -6.37 -13.96 0.41
N THR A 89 -7.52 -14.26 -0.21
CA THR A 89 -8.73 -14.70 0.50
C THR A 89 -8.39 -15.82 1.49
N ASN A 90 -8.91 -15.72 2.71
CA ASN A 90 -8.63 -16.62 3.85
C ASN A 90 -7.19 -16.60 4.39
N ASN A 91 -6.35 -15.67 3.95
CA ASN A 91 -4.99 -15.51 4.47
C ASN A 91 -4.86 -14.24 5.32
N LEU A 92 -3.97 -14.33 6.30
CA LEU A 92 -3.41 -13.19 7.03
C LEU A 92 -2.16 -12.71 6.28
N VAL A 93 -2.05 -11.39 6.06
CA VAL A 93 -0.87 -10.75 5.48
C VAL A 93 -0.29 -9.76 6.49
N THR A 94 1.03 -9.78 6.73
CA THR A 94 1.72 -8.98 7.77
C THR A 94 2.97 -8.30 7.26
#